data_AF-A0A1C0A942-F1
#
_entry.id   AF-A0A1C0A942-F1
#
_cell.length_a   1.000
_cell.length_b   1.000
_cell.length_c   1.000
_cell.angle_alpha   90.00
_cell.angle_beta   90.00
_cell.angle_gamma   90.00
#
_symmetry.space_group_name_H-M   'P 1'
#
loop_
_entity.id
_entity.type
_entity.pdbx_description
1 polymer ?
#
loop_
_entity_poly.entity_id
_entity_poly.type
_entity_poly.pdbx_seq_one_letter_code
_entity_poly.pdbx_strand_id
1 'polypeptide(L)'
;MTWNCGNLSSKLATEEEYKIYVDGSYLDGKIGYGLVVLKDDKVIDELSGYVSDPDAQDSRQVGGELVATKEAIRWCQSRGIKRVAIYYDLDNIKKWATGEYKTRKPLTQNFKEFIDSTNIKISWHKVKAHTGVKWNERADELAKAGANSQGATKKNGLVDDLEEKAKKFSDYLQRRGYSVNYKGIYNSQAAKLSLDDGFQDIGHLNIYNTKKLHLVPKYHELRDKSKQSELEELWQEFLG
;
A
#
# COMPACT_ATOMS: atom_id res chain seq x y z
N MET A 1 -33.90 -47.65 25.60
CA MET A 1 -32.51 -47.25 25.89
C MET A 1 -32.29 -45.88 25.26
N THR A 2 -31.88 -44.95 26.11
CA THR A 2 -31.80 -43.51 25.92
C THR A 2 -30.42 -43.08 25.44
N TRP A 3 -30.39 -42.19 24.42
CA TRP A 3 -29.32 -41.22 24.08
C TRP A 3 -28.01 -41.82 23.52
N ASN A 4 -27.31 -41.21 22.56
CA ASN A 4 -26.98 -39.79 22.46
C ASN A 4 -26.62 -39.36 21.02
N CYS A 5 -27.38 -38.42 20.45
CA CYS A 5 -26.87 -37.48 19.45
C CYS A 5 -26.15 -36.36 20.23
N GLY A 6 -24.83 -36.46 20.38
CA GLY A 6 -23.99 -35.35 20.82
C GLY A 6 -23.51 -34.58 19.59
N ASN A 7 -24.13 -33.45 19.27
CA ASN A 7 -23.61 -32.10 19.55
C ASN A 7 -22.13 -31.93 19.12
N LEU A 8 -21.90 -31.33 17.96
CA LEU A 8 -21.69 -29.88 17.75
C LEU A 8 -20.33 -29.39 18.25
N SER A 9 -19.66 -28.71 17.31
CA SER A 9 -18.53 -27.81 17.51
C SER A 9 -17.17 -28.46 17.73
N SER A 10 -16.44 -28.66 16.63
CA SER A 10 -14.98 -28.49 16.68
C SER A 10 -14.54 -27.59 15.52
N LYS A 11 -14.51 -26.29 15.84
CA LYS A 11 -13.73 -25.22 15.22
C LYS A 11 -13.75 -25.14 13.68
N LEU A 12 -14.69 -24.33 13.17
CA LEU A 12 -14.43 -23.50 12.00
C LEU A 12 -13.29 -22.52 12.35
N ALA A 13 -12.05 -22.98 12.22
CA ALA A 13 -10.89 -22.10 12.21
C ALA A 13 -10.85 -21.40 10.85
N THR A 14 -11.56 -20.29 10.73
CA THR A 14 -11.23 -19.25 9.76
C THR A 14 -11.04 -17.95 10.51
N GLU A 15 -10.15 -17.95 11.51
CA GLU A 15 -9.55 -16.68 11.93
C GLU A 15 -8.78 -16.18 10.72
N GLU A 16 -9.13 -15.01 10.18
CA GLU A 16 -8.30 -14.42 9.15
C GLU A 16 -6.88 -14.25 9.71
N GLU A 17 -5.92 -14.85 9.01
CA GLU A 17 -4.49 -14.83 9.38
C GLU A 17 -3.97 -13.40 9.59
N TYR A 18 -4.59 -12.41 8.94
CA TYR A 18 -4.24 -11.00 9.05
C TYR A 18 -5.43 -10.15 9.49
N LYS A 19 -5.23 -9.37 10.56
CA LYS A 19 -6.14 -8.36 11.07
C LYS A 19 -5.48 -7.00 10.92
N ILE A 20 -6.15 -6.04 10.29
CA ILE A 20 -5.65 -4.68 10.12
C ILE A 20 -6.60 -3.70 10.76
N TYR A 21 -6.11 -2.93 11.72
CA TYR A 21 -6.83 -1.82 12.32
C TYR A 21 -6.46 -0.55 11.56
N VAL A 22 -7.45 0.24 11.15
CA VAL A 22 -7.26 1.46 10.39
C VAL A 22 -7.95 2.63 11.09
N ASP A 23 -7.34 3.81 11.02
CA ASP A 23 -7.91 5.04 11.59
C ASP A 23 -7.46 6.28 10.79
N GLY A 24 -8.23 7.35 10.88
CA GLY A 24 -8.01 8.65 10.26
C GLY A 24 -8.10 9.79 11.27
N SER A 25 -7.11 10.68 11.24
CA SER A 25 -7.09 11.85 12.12
C SER A 25 -7.11 13.14 11.32
N TYR A 26 -7.74 14.18 11.89
CA TYR A 26 -7.71 15.53 11.36
C TYR A 26 -7.32 16.49 12.48
N LEU A 27 -6.18 17.15 12.30
CA LEU A 27 -5.62 18.07 13.28
C LEU A 27 -5.09 19.31 12.56
N ASP A 28 -5.54 20.50 12.97
CA ASP A 28 -5.06 21.80 12.47
C ASP A 28 -5.04 21.93 10.93
N GLY A 29 -6.09 21.46 10.26
CA GLY A 29 -6.18 21.51 8.80
C GLY A 29 -5.46 20.37 8.07
N LYS A 30 -4.82 19.46 8.81
CA LYS A 30 -4.03 18.36 8.27
C LYS A 30 -4.72 17.04 8.51
N ILE A 31 -4.69 16.17 7.50
CA ILE A 31 -5.24 14.82 7.60
C ILE A 31 -4.08 13.83 7.74
N GLY A 32 -4.22 12.90 8.66
CA GLY A 32 -3.32 11.77 8.84
C GLY A 32 -4.07 10.46 8.76
N TYR A 33 -3.35 9.40 8.41
CA TYR A 33 -3.83 8.04 8.44
C TYR A 33 -2.90 7.18 9.30
N GLY A 34 -3.46 6.14 9.91
CA GLY A 34 -2.72 5.17 10.70
C GLY A 34 -3.30 3.76 10.49
N LEU A 35 -2.43 2.76 10.47
CA LEU A 35 -2.86 1.37 10.47
C LEU A 35 -1.88 0.45 11.22
N VAL A 36 -2.43 -0.58 11.84
CA VAL A 36 -1.71 -1.61 12.58
C VAL A 36 -2.04 -2.96 11.96
N VAL A 37 -1.02 -3.67 11.50
CA VAL A 37 -1.17 -5.00 10.93
C VAL A 37 -0.79 -6.06 11.94
N LEU A 38 -1.71 -6.98 12.19
CA LEU A 38 -1.49 -8.12 13.06
C LEU A 38 -1.58 -9.42 12.28
N LYS A 39 -0.75 -10.37 12.71
CA LYS A 39 -0.84 -11.79 12.36
C LYS A 39 -0.77 -12.61 13.63
N ASP A 40 -1.74 -13.50 13.84
CA ASP A 40 -1.84 -14.31 15.06
C ASP A 40 -1.77 -13.45 16.34
N ASP A 41 -2.48 -12.32 16.33
CA ASP A 41 -2.54 -11.28 17.39
C ASP A 41 -1.19 -10.62 17.75
N LYS A 42 -0.17 -10.79 16.91
CA LYS A 42 1.12 -10.09 17.02
C LYS A 42 1.22 -9.00 15.97
N VAL A 43 1.69 -7.83 16.39
CA VAL A 43 1.99 -6.74 15.45
C VAL A 43 3.15 -7.16 14.56
N ILE A 44 2.93 -7.10 13.25
CA ILE A 44 3.95 -7.38 12.24
C ILE A 44 4.30 -6.16 11.40
N ASP A 45 3.44 -5.14 11.39
CA ASP A 45 3.70 -3.86 10.72
C ASP A 45 2.84 -2.74 11.30
N GLU A 46 3.34 -1.51 11.19
CA GLU A 46 2.64 -0.27 11.56
C GLU A 46 2.94 0.79 10.51
N LEU A 47 1.90 1.37 9.91
CA LEU A 47 2.06 2.42 8.91
C LEU A 47 1.28 3.66 9.36
N SER A 48 1.84 4.83 9.05
CA SER A 48 1.21 6.11 9.32
C SER A 48 1.71 7.15 8.34
N GLY A 49 0.88 8.10 7.97
CA GLY A 49 1.33 9.18 7.11
C GLY A 49 0.38 10.35 7.02
N TYR A 50 0.88 11.44 6.44
CA TYR A 50 0.07 12.58 6.06
C TYR A 50 -0.71 12.26 4.77
N VAL A 51 -1.98 12.64 4.73
CA VAL A 51 -2.80 12.56 3.53
C VAL A 51 -2.68 13.87 2.78
N SER A 52 -1.98 13.84 1.64
CA SER A 52 -1.82 14.99 0.74
C SER A 52 -2.82 15.01 -0.42
N ASP A 53 -3.67 13.98 -0.53
CA ASP A 53 -4.67 13.88 -1.60
C ASP A 53 -5.63 15.09 -1.51
N PRO A 54 -5.69 15.95 -2.55
CA PRO A 54 -6.58 17.11 -2.58
C PRO A 54 -8.05 16.72 -2.41
N ASP A 55 -8.46 15.57 -2.99
CA ASP A 55 -9.84 15.09 -2.91
C ASP A 55 -10.22 14.64 -1.47
N ALA A 56 -9.21 14.37 -0.65
CA ALA A 56 -9.37 13.97 0.75
C ALA A 56 -9.37 15.17 1.71
N GLN A 57 -8.81 16.33 1.35
CA GLN A 57 -8.64 17.48 2.26
C GLN A 57 -9.98 17.98 2.83
N ASP A 58 -11.04 17.98 2.02
CA ASP A 58 -12.38 18.40 2.44
C ASP A 58 -13.17 17.32 3.22
N SER A 59 -12.54 16.16 3.46
CA SER A 59 -13.18 15.01 4.09
C SER A 59 -12.67 14.72 5.51
N ARG A 60 -11.74 15.52 6.04
CA ARG A 60 -11.24 15.44 7.44
C ARG A 60 -10.87 13.99 7.81
N GLN A 61 -11.32 13.50 8.97
CA GLN A 61 -11.05 12.14 9.46
C GLN A 61 -11.51 11.06 8.47
N VAL A 62 -12.64 11.27 7.80
CA VAL A 62 -13.14 10.34 6.76
C VAL A 62 -12.12 10.19 5.63
N GLY A 63 -11.45 11.28 5.24
CA GLY A 63 -10.36 11.23 4.27
C GLY A 63 -9.20 10.36 4.74
N GLY A 64 -8.79 10.52 6.00
CA GLY A 64 -7.73 9.74 6.63
C GLY A 64 -8.01 8.25 6.62
N GLU A 65 -9.22 7.86 7.00
CA GLU A 65 -9.59 6.46 7.20
C GLU A 65 -9.81 5.71 5.87
N LEU A 66 -10.35 6.40 4.86
CA LEU A 66 -10.44 5.85 3.50
C LEU A 66 -9.04 5.62 2.91
N VAL A 67 -8.10 6.54 3.15
CA VAL A 67 -6.70 6.36 2.74
C VAL A 67 -6.03 5.24 3.53
N ALA A 68 -6.21 5.18 4.86
CA ALA A 68 -5.72 4.09 5.70
C ALA A 68 -6.17 2.72 5.18
N THR A 69 -7.44 2.62 4.79
CA THR A 69 -8.02 1.40 4.21
C THR A 69 -7.39 1.05 2.85
N LYS A 70 -7.18 2.04 1.96
CA LYS A 70 -6.47 1.81 0.69
C LYS A 70 -5.05 1.30 0.92
N GLU A 71 -4.33 1.90 1.87
CA GLU A 71 -2.98 1.48 2.25
C GLU A 71 -2.94 0.07 2.86
N ALA A 72 -3.92 -0.30 3.67
CA ALA A 72 -4.06 -1.67 4.20
C ALA A 72 -4.21 -2.71 3.08
N ILE A 73 -4.99 -2.39 2.05
CA ILE A 73 -5.17 -3.25 0.87
C ILE A 73 -3.90 -3.31 0.03
N ARG A 74 -3.22 -2.18 -0.22
CA ARG A 74 -1.92 -2.14 -0.92
C ARG A 74 -0.87 -2.97 -0.18
N TRP A 75 -0.84 -2.86 1.14
CA TRP A 75 0.03 -3.68 2.00
C TRP A 75 -0.23 -5.17 1.78
N CYS A 76 -1.50 -5.60 1.76
CA CYS A 76 -1.86 -6.98 1.46
C CYS A 76 -1.45 -7.42 0.04
N GLN A 77 -1.73 -6.58 -0.97
CA GLN A 77 -1.38 -6.86 -2.38
C GLN A 77 0.12 -7.08 -2.57
N SER A 78 0.95 -6.23 -1.96
CA SER A 78 2.42 -6.32 -2.03
C SER A 78 2.98 -7.63 -1.47
N ARG A 79 2.22 -8.32 -0.60
CA ARG A 79 2.59 -9.56 0.09
C ARG A 79 1.83 -10.78 -0.44
N GLY A 80 1.07 -10.61 -1.52
CA GLY A 80 0.28 -11.69 -2.11
C GLY A 80 -0.87 -12.20 -1.23
N ILE A 81 -1.27 -11.44 -0.19
CA ILE A 81 -2.33 -11.82 0.74
C ILE A 81 -3.68 -11.68 0.04
N LYS A 82 -4.51 -12.72 0.14
CA LYS A 82 -5.80 -12.81 -0.57
C LYS A 82 -7.02 -12.60 0.33
N ARG A 83 -6.85 -12.63 1.65
CA ARG A 83 -7.93 -12.44 2.64
C ARG A 83 -7.41 -11.64 3.82
N VAL A 84 -8.21 -10.68 4.28
CA VAL A 84 -7.86 -9.81 5.41
C VAL A 84 -9.12 -9.36 6.16
N ALA A 85 -9.01 -9.24 7.48
CA ALA A 85 -10.00 -8.56 8.31
C ALA A 85 -9.60 -7.11 8.51
N ILE A 86 -10.45 -6.16 8.11
CA ILE A 86 -10.26 -4.73 8.34
C ILE A 86 -11.17 -4.28 9.47
N TYR A 87 -10.55 -3.75 10.52
CA TYR A 87 -11.19 -3.17 11.69
C TYR A 87 -11.15 -1.65 11.58
N TYR A 88 -12.32 -1.03 11.63
CA TYR A 88 -12.51 0.40 11.39
C TYR A 88 -13.59 0.95 12.33
N ASP A 89 -13.59 2.25 12.60
CA ASP A 89 -14.51 2.87 13.55
C ASP A 89 -15.67 3.61 12.87
N LEU A 90 -15.47 4.11 11.64
CA LEU A 90 -16.47 4.90 10.94
C LEU A 90 -17.56 4.04 10.30
N ASP A 91 -18.78 4.29 10.75
CA ASP A 91 -20.02 3.63 10.33
C ASP A 91 -20.23 3.46 8.83
N ASN A 92 -19.62 4.33 8.01
CA ASN A 92 -19.92 4.45 6.59
C ASN A 92 -18.89 3.80 5.67
N ILE A 93 -17.70 3.39 6.16
CA ILE A 93 -16.66 2.79 5.29
C ILE A 93 -17.18 1.54 4.59
N LYS A 94 -17.70 0.58 5.37
CA LYS A 94 -18.27 -0.64 4.80
C LYS A 94 -19.39 -0.33 3.82
N LYS A 95 -20.28 0.61 4.14
CA LYS A 95 -21.43 0.93 3.28
C LYS A 95 -21.01 1.55 1.95
N TRP A 96 -19.92 2.32 1.90
CA TRP A 96 -19.35 2.79 0.64
C TRP A 96 -18.61 1.69 -0.11
N ALA A 97 -17.86 0.84 0.60
CA ALA A 97 -17.18 -0.31 0.00
C ALA A 97 -18.17 -1.30 -0.64
N THR A 98 -19.26 -1.65 0.05
CA THR A 98 -20.29 -2.59 -0.43
C THR A 98 -21.27 -1.95 -1.42
N GLY A 99 -21.24 -0.63 -1.59
CA GLY A 99 -22.17 0.10 -2.45
C GLY A 99 -23.57 0.32 -1.86
N GLU A 100 -23.78 0.00 -0.58
CA GLU A 100 -25.02 0.29 0.15
C GLU A 100 -25.30 1.80 0.22
N TYR A 101 -24.27 2.63 0.28
CA TYR A 101 -24.37 4.09 0.25
C TYR A 101 -23.92 4.69 -1.08
N LYS A 102 -24.72 5.62 -1.59
CA LYS A 102 -24.42 6.35 -2.83
C LYS A 102 -23.17 7.22 -2.64
N THR A 103 -22.15 6.96 -3.45
CA THR A 103 -20.89 7.73 -3.47
C THR A 103 -21.11 9.03 -4.24
N ARG A 104 -21.15 10.15 -3.53
CA ARG A 104 -21.44 11.49 -4.11
C ARG A 104 -20.18 12.34 -4.32
N LYS A 105 -19.11 12.05 -3.58
CA LYS A 105 -17.84 12.77 -3.67
C LYS A 105 -16.82 11.96 -4.49
N PRO A 106 -15.92 12.61 -5.26
CA PRO A 106 -14.85 11.94 -6.00
C PRO A 106 -14.06 10.95 -5.14
N LEU A 107 -13.68 11.37 -3.93
CA LEU A 107 -12.98 10.51 -2.94
C LEU A 107 -13.69 9.17 -2.68
N THR A 108 -15.01 9.21 -2.45
CA THR A 108 -15.81 8.02 -2.14
C THR A 108 -16.03 7.14 -3.37
N GLN A 109 -16.10 7.74 -4.57
CA GLN A 109 -16.19 7.01 -5.84
C GLN A 109 -14.88 6.28 -6.13
N ASN A 110 -13.75 7.01 -6.08
CA ASN A 110 -12.41 6.46 -6.22
C ASN A 110 -12.11 5.35 -5.19
N PHE A 111 -12.62 5.50 -3.97
CA PHE A 111 -12.50 4.46 -2.94
C PHE A 111 -13.27 3.20 -3.33
N LYS A 112 -14.53 3.34 -3.75
CA LYS A 112 -15.34 2.20 -4.19
C LYS A 112 -14.72 1.49 -5.40
N GLU A 113 -14.31 2.24 -6.42
CA GLU A 113 -13.65 1.68 -7.60
C GLU A 113 -12.38 0.92 -7.24
N PHE A 114 -11.57 1.48 -6.34
CA PHE A 114 -10.37 0.80 -5.84
C PHE A 114 -10.71 -0.52 -5.13
N ILE A 115 -11.73 -0.54 -4.27
CA ILE A 115 -12.16 -1.76 -3.58
C ILE A 115 -12.75 -2.79 -4.57
N ASP A 116 -13.56 -2.35 -5.53
CA ASP A 116 -14.16 -3.22 -6.54
C ASP A 116 -13.09 -3.82 -7.49
N SER A 117 -11.97 -3.10 -7.70
CA SER A 117 -10.86 -3.56 -8.54
C SER A 117 -9.94 -4.60 -7.88
N THR A 118 -10.00 -4.76 -6.56
CA THR A 118 -9.11 -5.68 -5.85
C THR A 118 -9.66 -7.11 -5.77
N ASN A 119 -8.78 -8.09 -5.96
CA ASN A 119 -9.11 -9.52 -5.82
C ASN A 119 -8.96 -10.03 -4.36
N ILE A 120 -8.83 -9.12 -3.39
CA ILE A 120 -8.68 -9.45 -1.97
C ILE A 120 -10.07 -9.56 -1.34
N LYS A 121 -10.34 -10.67 -0.65
CA LYS A 121 -11.57 -10.79 0.15
C LYS A 121 -11.38 -10.04 1.46
N ILE A 122 -12.22 -9.05 1.70
CA ILE A 122 -12.16 -8.19 2.88
C ILE A 122 -13.33 -8.53 3.80
N SER A 123 -13.01 -8.88 5.05
CA SER A 123 -13.99 -8.98 6.13
C SER A 123 -14.01 -7.67 6.89
N TRP A 124 -15.19 -7.06 6.96
CA TRP A 124 -15.36 -5.72 7.54
C TRP A 124 -15.84 -5.84 8.99
N HIS A 125 -15.01 -5.42 9.94
CA HIS A 125 -15.28 -5.47 11.37
C HIS A 125 -15.38 -4.06 11.94
N LYS A 126 -16.61 -3.61 12.19
CA LYS A 126 -16.80 -2.34 12.88
C LYS A 126 -16.40 -2.48 14.35
N VAL A 127 -15.48 -1.64 14.80
CA VAL A 127 -15.17 -1.45 16.21
C VAL A 127 -15.79 -0.17 16.72
N LYS A 128 -16.12 -0.10 18.01
CA LYS A 128 -16.62 1.12 18.61
C LYS A 128 -15.42 2.01 18.94
N ALA A 129 -15.43 3.25 18.44
CA ALA A 129 -14.45 4.26 18.84
C ALA A 129 -14.39 4.40 20.38
N HIS A 130 -13.19 4.61 20.92
CA HIS A 130 -12.95 4.86 22.36
C HIS A 130 -13.46 3.78 23.33
N THR A 131 -13.40 2.51 22.92
CA THR A 131 -13.80 1.38 23.79
C THR A 131 -12.64 0.63 24.46
N GLY A 132 -11.41 1.16 24.43
CA GLY A 132 -10.25 0.46 25.01
C GLY A 132 -9.70 -0.66 24.12
N VAL A 133 -10.09 -0.70 22.83
CA VAL A 133 -9.52 -1.67 21.88
C VAL A 133 -8.10 -1.20 21.56
N LYS A 134 -7.14 -1.83 22.25
CA LYS A 134 -5.70 -1.54 22.16
C LYS A 134 -5.20 -1.18 20.75
N TRP A 135 -5.57 -1.97 19.75
CA TRP A 135 -5.07 -1.78 18.38
C TRP A 135 -5.77 -0.67 17.61
N ASN A 136 -7.02 -0.35 17.98
CA ASN A 136 -7.70 0.84 17.45
C ASN A 136 -7.08 2.11 18.03
N GLU A 137 -6.82 2.13 19.34
CA GLU A 137 -6.12 3.26 19.99
C GLU A 137 -4.73 3.46 19.39
N ARG A 138 -4.02 2.37 19.11
CA ARG A 138 -2.75 2.44 18.42
C ARG A 138 -2.86 3.00 16.99
N ALA A 139 -3.91 2.65 16.26
CA ALA A 139 -4.17 3.20 14.93
C ALA A 139 -4.51 4.71 14.99
N ASP A 140 -5.30 5.16 15.98
CA ASP A 140 -5.59 6.58 16.24
C ASP A 140 -4.31 7.38 16.57
N GLU A 141 -3.45 6.84 17.43
CA GLU A 141 -2.14 7.43 17.76
C GLU A 141 -1.29 7.61 16.50
N LEU A 142 -1.22 6.57 15.65
CA LEU A 142 -0.50 6.59 14.39
C LEU A 142 -1.10 7.62 13.43
N ALA A 143 -2.43 7.72 13.35
CA ALA A 143 -3.10 8.70 12.49
C ALA A 143 -2.84 10.14 12.95
N LYS A 144 -2.87 10.41 14.25
CA LYS A 144 -2.50 11.70 14.85
C LYS A 144 -1.04 12.05 14.59
N ALA A 145 -0.14 11.08 14.73
CA ALA A 145 1.26 11.25 14.38
C ALA A 145 1.42 11.56 12.88
N GLY A 146 0.67 10.87 12.01
CA GLY A 146 0.61 11.12 10.57
C GLY A 146 0.17 12.54 10.21
N ALA A 147 -0.86 13.07 10.87
CA ALA A 147 -1.35 14.43 10.64
C ALA A 147 -0.30 15.49 11.03
N ASN A 148 0.43 15.24 12.13
CA ASN A 148 1.51 16.11 12.62
C ASN A 148 2.83 15.96 11.84
N SER A 149 2.97 14.93 11.03
CA SER A 149 4.22 14.61 10.33
C SER A 149 4.54 15.50 9.12
N GLN A 150 3.93 16.70 8.97
CA GLN A 150 4.34 17.64 7.94
C GLN A 150 5.81 18.05 8.14
N GLY A 151 6.69 17.44 7.34
CA GLY A 151 8.16 17.56 7.41
C GLY A 151 8.91 16.26 7.70
N ALA A 152 8.22 15.19 8.14
CA ALA A 152 8.81 13.88 8.40
C ALA A 152 7.84 12.79 7.97
N THR A 153 7.60 12.69 6.67
CA THR A 153 7.09 11.48 6.07
C THR A 153 7.89 10.27 6.59
N LYS A 154 7.28 9.41 7.41
CA LYS A 154 7.51 7.96 7.26
C LYS A 154 6.74 7.47 6.03
N LYS A 155 7.12 8.08 4.90
CA LYS A 155 7.16 7.46 3.59
C LYS A 155 7.81 6.09 3.79
N ASN A 156 7.37 5.05 3.10
CA ASN A 156 8.15 3.82 3.07
C ASN A 156 9.51 4.23 2.49
N GLY A 157 10.53 4.50 3.32
CA GLY A 157 11.79 5.09 2.85
C GLY A 157 12.35 4.29 1.68
N LEU A 158 12.21 2.97 1.74
CA LEU A 158 12.59 2.08 0.66
C LEU A 158 11.77 2.24 -0.64
N VAL A 159 10.48 2.55 -0.57
CA VAL A 159 9.60 2.70 -1.75
C VAL A 159 9.73 4.08 -2.36
N ASP A 160 9.79 5.13 -1.53
CA ASP A 160 9.98 6.50 -2.01
C ASP A 160 11.39 6.73 -2.55
N ASP A 161 12.43 6.24 -1.86
CA ASP A 161 13.80 6.29 -2.37
C ASP A 161 13.92 5.50 -3.67
N LEU A 162 13.18 4.40 -3.79
CA LEU A 162 13.13 3.59 -5.00
C LEU A 162 12.40 4.30 -6.14
N GLU A 163 11.26 4.92 -5.86
CA GLU A 163 10.52 5.68 -6.86
C GLU A 163 11.32 6.88 -7.36
N GLU A 164 11.87 7.67 -6.43
CA GLU A 164 12.67 8.85 -6.76
C GLU A 164 13.91 8.45 -7.56
N LYS A 165 14.61 7.40 -7.15
CA LYS A 165 15.81 6.95 -7.86
C LYS A 165 15.48 6.34 -9.22
N ALA A 166 14.36 5.61 -9.35
CA ALA A 166 13.90 5.09 -10.64
C ALA A 166 13.52 6.23 -11.60
N LYS A 167 12.87 7.30 -11.13
CA LYS A 167 12.56 8.48 -11.93
C LYS A 167 13.83 9.20 -12.40
N LYS A 168 14.76 9.49 -11.48
CA LYS A 168 16.05 10.13 -11.82
C LYS A 168 16.85 9.30 -12.83
N PHE A 169 16.88 7.98 -12.67
CA PHE A 169 17.56 7.11 -13.62
C PHE A 169 16.84 7.04 -14.97
N SER A 170 15.50 7.09 -14.99
CA SER A 170 14.74 7.18 -16.24
C SER A 170 15.10 8.44 -17.02
N ASP A 171 15.14 9.59 -16.34
CA ASP A 171 15.52 10.87 -16.95
C ASP A 171 16.98 10.84 -17.45
N TYR A 172 17.88 10.19 -16.70
CA TYR A 172 19.27 10.00 -17.08
C TYR A 172 19.40 9.19 -18.38
N LEU A 173 18.69 8.07 -18.48
CA LEU A 173 18.67 7.23 -19.68
C LEU A 173 18.04 7.96 -20.88
N GLN A 174 16.97 8.72 -20.66
CA GLN A 174 16.34 9.52 -21.72
C GLN A 174 17.29 10.55 -22.33
N ARG A 175 18.11 11.23 -21.51
CA ARG A 175 19.14 12.17 -22.00
C ARG A 175 20.24 11.50 -22.81
N ARG A 176 20.44 10.19 -22.67
CA ARG A 176 21.40 9.38 -23.41
C ARG A 176 20.80 8.71 -24.65
N GLY A 177 19.53 8.99 -24.97
CA GLY A 177 18.87 8.54 -26.19
C GLY A 177 17.95 7.32 -26.03
N TYR A 178 17.73 6.82 -24.81
CA TYR A 178 16.76 5.74 -24.58
C TYR A 178 15.34 6.28 -24.40
N SER A 179 14.37 5.63 -25.02
CA SER A 179 12.96 5.80 -24.68
C SER A 179 12.62 4.96 -23.45
N VAL A 180 12.43 5.61 -22.30
CA VAL A 180 12.13 4.94 -21.02
C VAL A 180 10.69 5.18 -20.59
N ASN A 181 9.96 4.10 -20.29
CA ASN A 181 8.62 4.15 -19.71
C ASN A 181 8.60 3.51 -18.31
N TYR A 182 8.34 4.33 -17.29
CA TYR A 182 8.20 3.87 -15.92
C TYR A 182 6.85 3.17 -15.70
N LYS A 183 6.91 1.87 -15.38
CA LYS A 183 5.71 1.03 -15.18
C LYS A 183 5.18 1.04 -13.74
N GLY A 184 5.93 1.61 -12.80
CA GLY A 184 5.55 1.66 -11.39
C GLY A 184 6.39 0.76 -10.48
N ILE A 185 6.00 0.72 -9.20
CA ILE A 185 6.62 -0.15 -8.19
C ILE A 185 5.80 -1.41 -7.99
N TYR A 186 6.49 -2.55 -8.06
CA TYR A 186 5.96 -3.89 -7.84
C TYR A 186 6.40 -4.40 -6.48
N ASN A 187 5.45 -5.00 -5.75
CA ASN A 187 5.65 -5.60 -4.42
C ASN A 187 6.32 -4.68 -3.39
N SER A 188 6.23 -3.35 -3.57
CA SER A 188 6.92 -2.35 -2.74
C SER A 188 8.44 -2.56 -2.64
N GLN A 189 9.03 -3.24 -3.63
CA GLN A 189 10.42 -3.72 -3.58
C GLN A 189 11.16 -3.55 -4.90
N ALA A 190 10.46 -3.39 -6.02
CA ALA A 190 11.08 -3.26 -7.34
C ALA A 190 10.40 -2.18 -8.19
N ALA A 191 11.14 -1.20 -8.68
CA ALA A 191 10.68 -0.28 -9.70
C ALA A 191 10.96 -0.88 -11.07
N LYS A 192 9.97 -0.87 -11.96
CA LYS A 192 10.10 -1.43 -13.32
C LYS A 192 10.15 -0.33 -14.37
N LEU A 193 11.14 -0.42 -15.23
CA LEU A 193 11.40 0.47 -16.36
C LEU A 193 11.34 -0.34 -17.65
N SER A 194 10.54 0.10 -18.62
CA SER A 194 10.57 -0.43 -19.98
C SER A 194 11.53 0.42 -20.80
N LEU A 195 12.43 -0.22 -21.54
CA LEU A 195 13.48 0.43 -22.33
C LEU A 195 13.30 0.13 -23.82
N ASP A 196 13.45 1.15 -24.64
CA ASP A 196 13.41 1.09 -26.11
C ASP A 196 14.48 2.05 -26.64
N ASP A 197 15.18 1.71 -27.72
CA ASP A 197 16.24 2.54 -28.33
C ASP A 197 15.76 3.37 -29.54
N GLY A 198 14.45 3.44 -29.75
CA GLY A 198 13.79 4.08 -30.88
C GLY A 198 13.66 3.17 -32.11
N PHE A 199 14.33 2.02 -32.13
CA PHE A 199 14.31 1.07 -33.24
C PHE A 199 13.83 -0.32 -32.81
N GLN A 200 14.10 -0.72 -31.57
CA GLN A 200 13.72 -2.02 -31.01
C GLN A 200 13.43 -1.94 -29.50
N ASP A 201 12.51 -2.80 -29.07
CA ASP A 201 12.19 -3.02 -27.65
C ASP A 201 13.32 -3.79 -26.98
N ILE A 202 14.09 -3.09 -26.14
CA ILE A 202 15.23 -3.63 -25.40
C ILE A 202 14.76 -4.53 -24.25
N GLY A 203 13.55 -4.31 -23.73
CA GLY A 203 12.93 -5.08 -22.66
C GLY A 203 12.78 -4.31 -21.35
N HIS A 204 12.81 -5.03 -20.22
CA HIS A 204 12.55 -4.42 -18.91
C HIS A 204 13.75 -4.46 -17.98
N LEU A 205 13.95 -3.33 -17.30
CA LEU A 205 14.89 -3.14 -16.22
C LEU A 205 14.12 -3.05 -14.88
N ASN A 206 14.55 -3.82 -13.89
CA ASN A 206 13.98 -3.78 -12.55
C ASN A 206 15.00 -3.26 -11.54
N ILE A 207 14.71 -2.17 -10.84
CA ILE A 207 15.53 -1.63 -9.75
C ILE A 207 14.96 -2.15 -8.43
N TYR A 208 15.72 -2.93 -7.67
CA TYR A 208 15.26 -3.51 -6.41
C TYR A 208 15.72 -2.68 -5.21
N ASN A 209 14.80 -2.36 -4.30
CA ASN A 209 15.11 -1.80 -2.99
C ASN A 209 14.53 -2.68 -1.87
N THR A 210 15.38 -3.54 -1.32
CA THR A 210 15.05 -4.48 -0.24
C THR A 210 16.13 -4.41 0.84
N LYS A 211 15.87 -5.00 2.02
CA LYS A 211 16.86 -5.09 3.12
C LYS A 211 18.18 -5.76 2.72
N LYS A 212 18.20 -6.56 1.63
CA LYS A 212 19.40 -7.23 1.10
C LYS A 212 19.98 -6.57 -0.15
N LEU A 213 19.17 -5.81 -0.88
CA LEU A 213 19.53 -5.19 -2.16
C LEU A 213 19.17 -3.71 -2.07
N HIS A 214 20.16 -2.86 -1.81
CA HIS A 214 19.96 -1.42 -1.67
C HIS A 214 20.04 -0.75 -3.04
N LEU A 215 18.89 -0.58 -3.69
CA LEU A 215 18.76 0.10 -4.99
C LEU A 215 19.63 -0.55 -6.08
N VAL A 216 19.44 -1.85 -6.29
CA VAL A 216 20.23 -2.65 -7.24
C VAL A 216 19.42 -2.93 -8.50
N PRO A 217 19.87 -2.50 -9.69
CA PRO A 217 19.24 -2.87 -10.95
C PRO A 217 19.47 -4.34 -11.28
N LYS A 218 18.48 -4.95 -11.94
CA LYS A 218 18.51 -6.29 -12.49
C LYS A 218 17.96 -6.27 -13.91
N TYR A 219 18.71 -6.91 -14.79
CA TYR A 219 18.53 -6.90 -16.25
C TYR A 219 18.00 -8.24 -16.79
N HIS A 220 17.44 -9.08 -15.91
CA HIS A 220 16.96 -10.43 -16.25
C HIS A 220 15.76 -10.45 -17.21
N GLU A 221 15.05 -9.33 -17.36
CA GLU A 221 13.93 -9.16 -18.30
C GLU A 221 14.32 -8.37 -19.58
N LEU A 222 15.63 -8.19 -19.83
CA LEU A 222 16.09 -7.66 -21.11
C LEU A 222 15.90 -8.72 -22.22
N ARG A 223 15.39 -8.26 -23.36
CA ARG A 223 15.29 -9.06 -24.59
C ARG A 223 16.63 -9.07 -25.31
N ASP A 224 17.28 -7.91 -25.37
CA ASP A 224 18.62 -7.78 -25.93
C ASP A 224 19.67 -7.83 -24.81
N LYS A 225 20.34 -8.97 -24.67
CA LYS A 225 21.39 -9.18 -23.67
C LYS A 225 22.69 -8.42 -23.98
N SER A 226 22.90 -8.01 -25.24
CA SER A 226 24.10 -7.23 -25.60
C SER A 226 24.12 -5.85 -24.94
N LYS A 227 22.93 -5.32 -24.61
CA LYS A 227 22.72 -4.04 -23.94
C LYS A 227 22.91 -4.08 -22.43
N GLN A 228 23.09 -5.26 -21.84
CA GLN A 228 23.23 -5.39 -20.39
C GLN A 228 24.48 -4.67 -19.86
N SER A 229 25.65 -4.88 -20.47
CA SER A 229 26.90 -4.26 -20.02
C SER A 229 26.85 -2.73 -20.11
N GLU A 230 26.28 -2.20 -21.19
CA GLU A 230 26.07 -0.76 -21.39
C GLU A 230 25.15 -0.17 -20.30
N LEU A 231 24.04 -0.83 -19.98
CA LEU A 231 23.12 -0.36 -18.94
C LEU A 231 23.68 -0.51 -17.52
N GLU A 232 24.60 -1.45 -17.28
CA GLU A 232 25.34 -1.58 -16.03
C GLU A 232 26.33 -0.42 -15.86
N GLU A 233 27.07 -0.07 -16.91
CA GLU A 233 27.98 1.08 -16.91
C GLU A 233 27.23 2.39 -16.67
N LEU A 234 26.13 2.62 -17.40
CA LEU A 234 25.28 3.80 -17.22
C LEU A 234 24.72 3.92 -15.80
N TRP A 235 24.41 2.79 -15.15
CA TRP A 235 23.98 2.79 -13.77
C TRP A 235 25.12 3.18 -12.80
N GLN A 236 26.34 2.69 -13.02
CA GLN A 236 27.49 3.08 -12.20
C GLN A 236 27.83 4.57 -12.39
N GLU A 237 27.79 5.07 -13.62
CA GLU A 237 27.97 6.51 -13.90
C GLU A 237 26.91 7.36 -13.19
N PHE A 238 25.66 6.89 -13.14
CA PHE A 238 24.58 7.58 -12.43
C PHE A 238 24.78 7.60 -10.91
N LEU A 239 25.52 6.63 -10.34
CA LEU A 239 25.81 6.56 -8.91
C LEU A 239 27.05 7.34 -8.48
N GLY A 240 28.00 7.59 -9.40
CA GLY A 240 29.23 8.34 -9.18
C GLY A 240 29.00 9.85 -9.14
#